data_AF-A0A9W4XY28-F1
#
_entry.id   AF-A0A9W4XY28-F1
#
_cell.length_a   1.000
_cell.length_b   1.000
_cell.length_c   1.000
_cell.angle_alpha   90.00
_cell.angle_beta   90.00
_cell.angle_gamma   90.00
#
_symmetry.space_group_name_H-M   'P 1'
#
loop_
_entity.id
_entity.type
_entity.pdbx_description
1 polymer ?
#
loop_
_entity_poly.entity_id
_entity_poly.type
_entity_poly.pdbx_seq_one_letter_code
_entity_poly.pdbx_strand_id
1 'polypeptide(L)'
;MPPPGQLLHALIAVLTATLGFIADWNHTHVYNPRWPPHAKFHNGQTMSTGLLLGGTALFHLFVRPLANPRDNLNVVSWILCLNYVAQVSAVFYPGSLPIDPEFAGGPGGAFPQAYGAAVLVGVVGVGYWLEEARIRRLEGNVVKAK
;
A
#
# COMPACT_ATOMS: atom_id res chain seq x y z
N MET A 1 10.88 -5.89 20.96
CA MET A 1 9.65 -5.84 20.14
C MET A 1 9.79 -4.69 19.15
N PRO A 2 9.26 -4.80 17.92
CA PRO A 2 9.28 -3.70 16.97
C PRO A 2 8.53 -2.49 17.55
N PRO A 3 8.96 -1.24 17.31
CA PRO A 3 8.25 -0.07 17.79
C PRO A 3 6.89 0.08 17.08
N PRO A 4 5.93 0.83 17.67
CA PRO A 4 4.57 0.93 17.14
C PRO A 4 4.50 1.41 15.68
N GLY A 5 5.32 2.38 15.28
CA GLY A 5 5.33 2.87 13.90
C GLY A 5 5.83 1.82 12.91
N GLN A 6 6.85 1.04 13.29
CA GLN A 6 7.30 -0.12 12.51
C GLN A 6 6.21 -1.19 12.35
N LEU A 7 5.43 -1.46 13.42
CA LEU A 7 4.31 -2.41 13.35
C LEU A 7 3.20 -1.95 12.40
N LEU A 8 2.89 -0.65 12.38
CA LEU A 8 1.93 -0.09 11.43
C LEU A 8 2.40 -0.26 9.98
N HIS A 9 3.68 0.03 9.69
CA HIS A 9 4.23 -0.21 8.35
C HIS A 9 4.21 -1.70 7.98
N ALA A 10 4.52 -2.59 8.92
CA ALA A 10 4.48 -4.03 8.69
C ALA A 10 3.05 -4.51 8.37
N LEU A 11 2.05 -4.03 9.11
CA LEU A 11 0.64 -4.30 8.83
C LEU A 11 0.27 -3.84 7.41
N ILE A 12 0.60 -2.59 7.05
CA ILE A 12 0.28 -2.08 5.72
C ILE A 12 1.05 -2.82 4.63
N ALA A 13 2.29 -3.26 4.89
CA ALA A 13 3.04 -4.05 3.92
C ALA A 13 2.38 -5.41 3.66
N VAL A 14 1.89 -6.10 4.70
CA VAL A 14 1.13 -7.35 4.55
C VAL A 14 -0.18 -7.11 3.80
N LEU A 15 -0.93 -6.06 4.14
CA LEU A 15 -2.16 -5.72 3.45
C LEU A 15 -1.90 -5.36 1.98
N THR A 16 -0.88 -4.57 1.68
CA THR A 16 -0.46 -4.24 0.31
C THR A 16 -0.12 -5.50 -0.49
N ALA A 17 0.52 -6.48 0.15
CA ALA A 17 0.90 -7.73 -0.49
C ALA A 17 -0.30 -8.66 -0.82
N THR A 18 -1.41 -8.53 -0.09
CA THR A 18 -2.49 -9.52 -0.08
C THR A 18 -3.83 -8.99 -0.58
N LEU A 19 -4.12 -7.70 -0.39
CA LEU A 19 -5.44 -7.13 -0.68
C LEU A 19 -5.86 -7.25 -2.14
N GLY A 20 -4.93 -7.11 -3.10
CA GLY A 20 -5.25 -7.33 -4.51
C GLY A 20 -5.73 -8.76 -4.78
N PHE A 21 -5.15 -9.76 -4.12
CA PHE A 21 -5.62 -11.15 -4.24
C PHE A 21 -6.97 -11.36 -3.55
N ILE A 22 -7.20 -10.73 -2.40
CA ILE A 22 -8.48 -10.84 -1.69
C ILE A 22 -9.61 -10.17 -2.48
N ALA A 23 -9.35 -9.00 -3.06
CA ALA A 23 -10.34 -8.20 -3.75
C ALA A 23 -10.59 -8.65 -5.20
N ASP A 24 -9.57 -9.13 -5.90
CA ASP A 24 -9.64 -9.28 -7.36
C ASP A 24 -9.66 -10.76 -7.81
N TRP A 25 -9.45 -11.72 -6.90
CA TRP A 25 -9.45 -13.16 -7.23
C TRP A 25 -10.86 -13.77 -7.19
N ASN A 26 -11.78 -13.23 -7.99
CA ASN A 26 -13.19 -13.65 -8.00
C ASN A 26 -13.88 -13.35 -9.35
N HIS A 27 -15.19 -13.62 -9.41
CA HIS A 27 -16.03 -13.42 -10.59
C HIS A 27 -16.45 -11.98 -10.86
N THR A 28 -16.09 -11.01 -10.03
CA THR A 28 -16.27 -9.59 -10.39
C THR A 28 -15.03 -9.03 -11.09
N HIS A 29 -13.85 -9.65 -10.90
CA HIS A 29 -12.56 -9.20 -11.44
C HIS A 29 -11.89 -10.26 -12.34
N VAL A 30 -10.86 -10.97 -11.88
CA VAL A 30 -9.99 -11.80 -12.75
C VAL A 30 -10.74 -12.92 -13.47
N TYR A 31 -11.81 -13.45 -12.87
CA TYR A 31 -12.69 -14.46 -13.49
C TYR A 31 -13.90 -13.85 -14.21
N ASN A 32 -13.91 -12.51 -14.33
CA ASN A 32 -14.70 -11.64 -15.20
C ASN A 32 -14.97 -12.20 -16.61
N PRO A 33 -16.07 -12.88 -17.01
CA PRO A 33 -16.18 -13.34 -18.40
C PRO A 33 -16.34 -12.18 -19.39
N ARG A 34 -16.77 -10.99 -18.93
CA ARG A 34 -16.94 -9.79 -19.75
C ARG A 34 -15.67 -8.96 -19.87
N TRP A 35 -14.71 -9.13 -18.97
CA TRP A 35 -13.40 -8.48 -19.07
C TRP A 35 -12.61 -9.03 -20.27
N PRO A 36 -12.13 -8.17 -21.18
CA PRO A 36 -11.22 -8.58 -22.24
C PRO A 36 -9.97 -9.24 -21.65
N PRO A 37 -9.30 -10.14 -22.37
CA PRO A 37 -8.07 -10.79 -21.89
C PRO A 37 -7.00 -9.79 -21.40
N HIS A 38 -6.90 -8.63 -22.03
CA HIS A 38 -5.92 -7.60 -21.65
C HIS A 38 -6.26 -6.90 -20.32
N ALA A 39 -7.54 -6.72 -19.98
CA ALA A 39 -7.92 -6.19 -18.67
C ALA A 39 -7.51 -7.15 -17.54
N LYS A 40 -7.68 -8.47 -17.76
CA LYS A 40 -7.23 -9.52 -16.82
C LYS A 40 -5.71 -9.52 -16.65
N PHE A 41 -4.97 -9.29 -17.75
CA PHE A 41 -3.52 -9.14 -17.69
C PHE A 41 -3.10 -7.97 -16.78
N HIS A 42 -3.70 -6.78 -16.95
CA HIS A 42 -3.41 -5.63 -16.10
C HIS A 42 -3.89 -5.81 -14.65
N ASN A 43 -4.98 -6.55 -14.42
CA ASN A 43 -5.39 -6.94 -13.08
C ASN A 43 -4.35 -7.84 -12.40
N GLY A 44 -3.88 -8.89 -13.08
CA GLY A 44 -2.81 -9.77 -12.60
C GLY A 44 -1.50 -9.01 -12.35
N GLN A 45 -1.19 -8.02 -13.20
CA GLN A 45 -0.08 -7.10 -12.99
C GLN A 45 -0.26 -6.28 -11.71
N THR A 46 -1.46 -5.74 -11.44
CA THR A 46 -1.76 -4.95 -10.23
C THR A 46 -1.62 -5.79 -8.96
N MET A 47 -2.23 -6.97 -8.94
CA MET A 47 -2.13 -7.92 -7.84
C MET A 47 -0.68 -8.30 -7.53
N SER A 48 0.08 -8.64 -8.57
CA SER A 48 1.50 -9.00 -8.43
C SER A 48 2.35 -7.81 -7.99
N THR A 49 2.03 -6.60 -8.45
CA THR A 49 2.71 -5.37 -8.03
C THR A 49 2.50 -5.12 -6.53
N GLY A 50 1.29 -5.29 -6.02
CA GLY A 50 1.00 -5.20 -4.59
C GLY A 50 1.84 -6.18 -3.77
N LEU A 51 1.89 -7.45 -4.18
CA LEU A 51 2.73 -8.50 -3.57
C LEU A 51 4.21 -8.09 -3.50
N LEU A 52 4.75 -7.63 -4.62
CA LEU A 52 6.16 -7.23 -4.70
C LEU A 52 6.45 -6.02 -3.80
N LEU A 53 5.62 -4.97 -3.85
CA LEU A 53 5.83 -3.77 -3.04
C LEU A 53 5.73 -4.08 -1.53
N GLY A 54 4.71 -4.83 -1.11
CA GLY A 54 4.56 -5.26 0.28
C GLY A 54 5.70 -6.16 0.75
N GLY A 55 6.12 -7.11 -0.09
CA GLY A 55 7.29 -7.98 0.19
C GLY A 55 8.59 -7.19 0.32
N THR A 56 8.85 -6.23 -0.57
CA THR A 56 10.02 -5.35 -0.50
C THR A 56 10.01 -4.47 0.75
N ALA A 57 8.84 -3.93 1.13
CA ALA A 57 8.70 -3.18 2.37
C ALA A 57 9.02 -4.05 3.60
N LEU A 58 8.48 -5.27 3.69
CA LEU A 58 8.80 -6.21 4.77
C LEU A 58 10.28 -6.58 4.82
N PHE A 59 10.90 -6.78 3.65
CA PHE A 59 12.33 -7.05 3.55
C PHE A 59 13.17 -5.92 4.15
N HIS A 60 12.86 -4.66 3.84
CA HIS A 60 13.56 -3.51 4.41
C HIS A 60 13.17 -3.19 5.86
N LEU A 61 12.02 -3.67 6.33
CA LEU A 61 11.64 -3.54 7.74
C LEU A 61 12.35 -4.55 8.65
N PHE A 62 12.56 -5.79 8.19
CA PHE A 62 12.93 -6.90 9.08
C PHE A 62 14.17 -7.69 8.67
N VAL A 63 14.53 -7.71 7.39
CA VAL A 63 15.62 -8.56 6.89
C VAL A 63 16.88 -7.72 6.61
N ARG A 64 16.73 -6.64 5.83
CA ARG A 64 17.85 -5.81 5.40
C ARG A 64 17.46 -4.32 5.40
N PRO A 65 17.34 -3.72 6.59
CA PRO A 65 17.14 -2.27 6.68
C PRO A 65 18.32 -1.52 6.06
N LEU A 66 18.04 -0.35 5.50
CA LEU A 66 19.08 0.59 5.06
C LEU A 66 19.87 1.09 6.28
N ALA A 67 21.14 1.43 6.05
CA ALA A 67 22.06 1.85 7.10
C ALA A 67 21.58 3.12 7.84
N ASN A 68 20.98 4.07 7.13
CA ASN A 68 20.35 5.24 7.71
C ASN A 68 18.87 4.94 8.03
N PRO A 69 18.46 5.01 9.31
CA PRO A 69 17.08 4.74 9.72
C PRO A 69 16.03 5.65 9.08
N ARG A 70 16.36 6.93 8.85
CA ARG A 70 15.44 7.88 8.20
C ARG A 70 15.26 7.55 6.73
N ASP A 71 16.34 7.20 6.04
CA ASP A 71 16.26 6.79 4.63
C ASP A 71 15.47 5.49 4.49
N ASN A 72 15.68 4.52 5.41
CA ASN A 72 14.89 3.29 5.45
C ASN A 72 13.40 3.57 5.63
N LEU A 73 13.05 4.45 6.57
CA LEU A 73 11.68 4.87 6.83
C LEU A 73 11.07 5.51 5.57
N ASN A 74 11.77 6.49 4.97
CA ASN A 74 11.31 7.18 3.77
C ASN A 74 11.05 6.21 2.61
N VAL A 75 11.98 5.28 2.35
CA VAL A 75 11.85 4.28 1.28
C VAL A 75 10.67 3.35 1.53
N VAL A 76 10.52 2.82 2.74
CA VAL A 76 9.42 1.91 3.08
C VAL A 76 8.08 2.63 2.95
N SER A 77 7.92 3.84 3.50
CA SER A 77 6.67 4.60 3.41
C SER A 77 6.34 4.97 1.96
N TRP A 78 7.35 5.35 1.17
CA TRP A 78 7.17 5.65 -0.25
C TRP A 78 6.66 4.43 -1.03
N ILE A 79 7.32 3.28 -0.88
CA ILE A 79 6.94 2.01 -1.52
C ILE A 79 5.47 1.65 -1.22
N LEU A 80 5.05 1.79 0.05
CA LEU A 80 3.70 1.46 0.46
C LEU A 80 2.66 2.44 -0.10
N CYS A 81 2.99 3.71 -0.27
CA CYS A 81 2.08 4.70 -0.84
C CYS A 81 1.94 4.60 -2.36
N LEU A 82 2.99 4.20 -3.09
CA LEU A 82 3.02 4.21 -4.55
C LEU A 82 1.84 3.45 -5.18
N ASN A 83 1.50 2.27 -4.66
CA ASN A 83 0.41 1.45 -5.20
C ASN A 83 -0.94 2.15 -5.08
N TYR A 84 -1.21 2.78 -3.93
CA TYR A 84 -2.48 3.44 -3.66
C TYR A 84 -2.63 4.75 -4.44
N VAL A 85 -1.53 5.50 -4.61
CA VAL A 85 -1.52 6.70 -5.47
C VAL A 85 -1.82 6.31 -6.92
N ALA A 86 -1.14 5.26 -7.43
CA ALA A 86 -1.40 4.75 -8.77
C ALA A 86 -2.86 4.29 -8.92
N GLN A 87 -3.38 3.53 -7.96
CA GLN A 87 -4.77 3.03 -7.95
C GLN A 87 -5.80 4.17 -7.99
N VAL A 88 -5.67 5.18 -7.14
CA VAL A 88 -6.63 6.32 -7.13
C VAL A 88 -6.50 7.16 -8.39
N SER A 89 -5.28 7.33 -8.92
CA SER A 89 -5.07 8.09 -10.17
C SER A 89 -5.65 7.42 -11.41
N ALA A 90 -5.95 6.11 -11.34
CA ALA A 90 -6.44 5.32 -12.47
C ALA A 90 -7.72 5.91 -13.09
N VAL A 91 -8.57 6.58 -12.31
CA VAL A 91 -9.81 7.22 -12.77
C VAL A 91 -9.59 8.36 -13.78
N PHE A 92 -8.40 8.95 -13.81
CA PHE A 92 -8.09 10.06 -14.71
C PHE A 92 -7.74 9.60 -16.13
N TYR A 93 -7.59 8.30 -16.37
CA TYR A 93 -7.28 7.76 -17.69
C TYR A 93 -8.57 7.61 -18.53
N PRO A 94 -8.55 7.96 -19.83
CA PRO A 94 -9.75 7.92 -20.66
C PRO A 94 -10.44 6.55 -20.67
N GLY A 95 -11.74 6.55 -20.41
CA GLY A 95 -12.57 5.34 -20.43
C GLY A 95 -12.40 4.41 -19.23
N SER A 96 -11.60 4.79 -18.23
CA SER A 96 -11.49 4.05 -16.97
C SER A 96 -12.71 4.30 -16.06
N LEU A 97 -13.10 3.29 -15.30
CA LEU A 97 -14.10 3.40 -14.25
C LEU A 97 -13.59 2.68 -12.99
N PRO A 98 -13.87 3.21 -11.79
CA PRO A 98 -13.50 2.54 -10.54
C PRO A 98 -14.33 1.27 -10.29
N ILE A 99 -15.50 1.16 -10.93
CA ILE A 99 -16.43 0.03 -10.82
C ILE A 99 -17.08 -0.19 -12.18
N ASP A 100 -17.21 -1.45 -12.60
CA ASP A 100 -17.95 -1.78 -13.82
C ASP A 100 -19.44 -1.40 -13.67
N PRO A 101 -20.10 -0.87 -14.73
CA PRO A 101 -21.50 -0.46 -14.66
C PRO A 101 -22.48 -1.53 -14.16
N GLU A 102 -22.17 -2.80 -14.39
CA GLU A 102 -22.94 -3.96 -13.92
C GLU A 102 -22.96 -4.15 -12.40
N PHE A 103 -22.00 -3.55 -11.68
CA PHE A 103 -21.92 -3.55 -10.22
C PHE A 103 -22.29 -2.19 -9.62
N ALA A 104 -22.77 -1.25 -10.44
CA ALA A 104 -23.23 0.05 -9.97
C ALA A 104 -24.36 -0.12 -8.93
N GLY A 105 -24.20 0.50 -7.75
CA GLY A 105 -25.16 0.39 -6.65
C GLY A 105 -24.88 -0.71 -5.62
N GLY A 106 -23.79 -1.47 -5.78
CA GLY A 106 -23.31 -2.41 -4.76
C GLY A 106 -22.75 -1.74 -3.49
N PRO A 107 -22.47 -2.53 -2.43
CA PRO A 107 -21.82 -2.03 -1.22
C PRO A 107 -20.45 -1.40 -1.56
N GLY A 108 -20.23 -0.13 -1.18
CA GLY A 108 -18.98 0.59 -1.45
C GLY A 108 -19.12 1.90 -2.23
N GLY A 109 -20.32 2.21 -2.73
CA GLY A 109 -20.59 3.46 -3.45
C GLY A 109 -19.89 3.53 -4.81
N ALA A 110 -19.67 4.73 -5.34
CA ALA A 110 -19.11 4.92 -6.68
C ALA A 110 -17.59 4.71 -6.78
N PHE A 111 -16.86 4.69 -5.66
CA PHE A 111 -15.38 4.58 -5.66
C PHE A 111 -14.83 3.94 -4.35
N PRO A 112 -15.12 2.66 -4.07
CA PRO A 112 -14.71 1.99 -2.83
C PRO A 112 -13.20 2.00 -2.61
N GLN A 113 -12.40 1.93 -3.69
CA GLN A 113 -10.95 1.91 -3.64
C GLN A 113 -10.37 3.21 -3.07
N ALA A 114 -11.00 4.37 -3.33
CA ALA A 114 -10.53 5.65 -2.82
C ALA A 114 -10.61 5.73 -1.29
N TYR A 115 -11.68 5.20 -0.69
CA TYR A 115 -11.81 5.15 0.77
C TYR A 115 -10.77 4.20 1.40
N GLY A 116 -10.59 3.02 0.81
CA GLY A 116 -9.56 2.06 1.24
C GLY A 116 -8.16 2.66 1.16
N ALA A 117 -7.82 3.28 0.02
CA ALA A 117 -6.55 3.96 -0.19
C ALA A 117 -6.32 5.07 0.84
N ALA A 118 -7.33 5.92 1.12
CA ALA A 118 -7.22 6.99 2.10
C ALA A 118 -6.92 6.46 3.51
N VAL A 119 -7.58 5.38 3.93
CA VAL A 119 -7.33 4.73 5.23
C VAL A 119 -5.90 4.17 5.27
N LEU A 120 -5.50 3.40 4.26
CA LEU A 120 -4.20 2.72 4.25
C LEU A 120 -3.04 3.74 4.22
N VAL A 121 -3.12 4.77 3.37
CA VAL A 121 -2.15 5.86 3.33
C VAL A 121 -2.14 6.66 4.64
N GLY A 122 -3.32 6.88 5.25
CA GLY A 122 -3.42 7.52 6.56
C GLY A 122 -2.68 6.75 7.65
N VAL A 123 -2.81 5.42 7.68
CA VAL A 123 -2.08 4.55 8.62
C VAL A 123 -0.57 4.59 8.37
N VAL A 124 -0.13 4.59 7.11
CA VAL A 124 1.29 4.81 6.77
C VAL A 124 1.77 6.16 7.33
N GLY A 125 1.00 7.24 7.15
CA GLY A 125 1.32 8.55 7.69
C GLY A 125 1.47 8.57 9.21
N VAL A 126 0.56 7.90 9.94
CA VAL A 126 0.67 7.74 11.40
C VAL A 126 1.90 6.93 11.78
N GLY A 127 2.16 5.81 11.10
CA GLY A 127 3.36 5.01 11.30
C GLY A 127 4.65 5.80 11.08
N TYR A 128 4.68 6.62 10.02
CA TYR A 128 5.79 7.49 9.69
C TYR A 128 6.05 8.50 10.80
N TRP A 129 5.01 9.20 11.24
CA TRP A 129 5.12 10.19 12.31
C TRP A 129 5.66 9.59 13.61
N LEU A 130 5.21 8.39 13.98
CA LEU A 130 5.71 7.68 15.17
C LEU A 130 7.18 7.27 15.05
N GLU A 131 7.60 6.73 13.91
CA GLU A 131 9.01 6.33 13.70
C GLU A 131 9.94 7.54 13.61
N GLU A 132 9.55 8.59 12.88
CA GLU A 132 10.34 9.82 12.78
C GLU A 132 10.51 10.47 14.17
N ALA A 133 9.45 10.51 14.99
CA ALA A 133 9.55 10.99 16.37
C ALA A 133 10.50 10.14 17.22
N ARG A 134 10.49 8.81 17.04
CA ARG A 134 11.41 7.90 17.74
C ARG A 134 12.86 8.12 17.30
N ILE A 135 13.12 8.21 16.00
CA ILE A 135 14.47 8.43 15.45
C ILE A 135 15.05 9.75 15.99
N ARG A 136 14.29 10.84 15.94
CA ARG A 136 14.71 12.15 16.48
C ARG A 136 15.09 12.09 17.96
N ARG A 137 14.33 11.36 18.78
CA ARG A 137 14.64 11.17 20.20
C ARG A 137 15.96 10.42 20.41
N LEU A 138 16.21 9.39 19.62
CA LEU A 138 17.45 8.61 19.70
C LEU A 138 18.67 9.45 19.30
N GLU A 139 18.58 10.20 18.21
CA GLU A 139 19.64 11.11 17.77
C GLU A 139 19.93 12.19 18.83
N GLY A 140 18.88 12.80 19.40
CA GLY A 140 19.05 13.81 20.46
C GLY A 140 19.69 13.26 21.73
N ASN A 141 19.43 12.00 22.09
CA ASN A 141 20.07 11.34 23.23
C ASN A 141 21.56 11.06 22.95
N VAL A 142 21.92 10.69 21.72
CA VAL A 142 23.33 10.47 21.33
C VAL A 142 24.12 11.77 21.41
N VAL A 143 23.53 12.90 21.02
CA VAL A 143 24.19 14.23 21.13
C VAL A 143 24.41 14.61 22.58
N LYS A 144 23.45 14.35 23.49
CA LYS A 144 23.59 14.66 24.92
C LYS A 144 24.59 13.78 25.67
N ALA A 145 24.91 12.60 25.14
CA ALA A 145 25.83 11.64 25.75
C ALA A 145 27.30 11.84 25.34
N LYS A 146 27.56 12.75 24.38
CA LYS A 146 28.90 13.18 23.97
C LYS A 146 29.26 14.50 24.64
#